data_AF-A0A7W1JUL2-F1
#
_entry.id   AF-A0A7W1JUL2-F1
#
_cell.length_a   1.000
_cell.length_b   1.000
_cell.length_c   1.000
_cell.angle_alpha   90.00
_cell.angle_beta   90.00
_cell.angle_gamma   90.00
#
_symmetry.space_group_name_H-M   'P 1'
#
loop_
_entity.id
_entity.type
_entity.pdbx_description
1 polymer ?
#
loop_
_entity_poly.entity_id
_entity_poly.type
_entity_poly.pdbx_seq_one_letter_code
_entity_poly.pdbx_strand_id
1 'polypeptide(L)'
;MTVRTGSFAGGSIQVVQGGSARVIRSEITHDILFDENNGAISASRNEIGGNLQAFQNTGGVSISRNVIDGNLQCKENVPAPTGGGNIVQGEKEDQCENL
;
A
#
# COMPACT_ATOMS: atom_id res chain seq x y z
N MET A 1 12.86 5.10 -5.71
CA MET A 1 12.00 5.73 -6.74
C MET A 1 10.80 6.35 -6.04
N THR A 2 10.62 7.68 -6.07
CA THR A 2 9.43 8.28 -5.45
C THR A 2 8.35 8.44 -6.50
N VAL A 3 7.26 7.67 -6.41
CA VAL A 3 6.08 7.86 -7.27
C VAL A 3 5.23 8.96 -6.66
N ARG A 4 5.58 10.24 -6.94
CA ARG A 4 4.73 11.38 -6.59
C ARG A 4 3.69 11.58 -7.68
N THR A 5 2.74 10.67 -7.80
CA THR A 5 1.59 10.89 -8.69
C THR A 5 0.48 11.55 -7.88
N GLY A 6 0.48 12.89 -7.84
CA GLY A 6 -0.78 13.64 -7.71
C GLY A 6 -1.64 13.50 -8.98
N SER A 7 -1.56 12.35 -9.62
CA SER A 7 -1.99 12.03 -10.96
C SER A 7 -2.95 10.87 -10.81
N PHE A 8 -4.14 11.04 -11.35
CA PHE A 8 -5.08 9.95 -11.61
C PHE A 8 -4.32 8.77 -12.25
N ALA A 9 -4.16 7.69 -11.51
CA ALA A 9 -3.66 6.43 -12.04
C ALA A 9 -4.88 5.61 -12.44
N GLY A 10 -5.27 5.70 -13.71
CA GLY A 10 -6.41 4.94 -14.25
C GLY A 10 -6.22 3.42 -14.25
N GLY A 11 -5.08 2.91 -13.76
CA GLY A 11 -4.75 1.50 -13.63
C GLY A 11 -3.98 1.21 -12.34
N SER A 12 -3.66 -0.06 -12.10
CA SER A 12 -3.00 -0.51 -10.87
C SER A 12 -1.57 0.03 -10.73
N ILE A 13 -1.14 0.28 -9.49
CA ILE A 13 0.25 0.58 -9.15
C ILE A 13 0.92 -0.70 -8.65
N GLN A 14 2.05 -1.08 -9.25
CA GLN A 14 2.84 -2.22 -8.80
C GLN A 14 4.27 -1.80 -8.52
N VAL A 15 4.75 -2.08 -7.31
CA VAL A 15 6.14 -1.91 -6.90
C VAL A 15 6.66 -3.28 -6.47
N VAL A 16 7.50 -3.88 -7.32
CA VAL A 16 8.00 -5.24 -7.15
C VAL A 16 9.52 -5.24 -7.20
N GLN A 17 10.18 -5.95 -6.29
CA GLN A 17 11.65 -6.09 -6.22
C GLN A 17 12.39 -4.74 -6.29
N GLY A 18 11.76 -3.69 -5.79
CA GLY A 18 12.25 -2.33 -5.81
C GLY A 18 13.01 -1.97 -4.53
N GLY A 19 13.73 -0.86 -4.62
CA GLY A 19 14.22 -0.15 -3.44
C GLY A 19 13.08 0.62 -2.75
N SER A 20 13.33 1.85 -2.31
CA SER A 20 12.30 2.64 -1.64
C SER A 20 11.24 3.19 -2.59
N ALA A 21 9.97 3.14 -2.18
CA ALA A 21 8.84 3.70 -2.92
C ALA A 21 7.89 4.48 -1.99
N ARG A 22 7.23 5.51 -2.53
CA ARG A 22 6.19 6.25 -1.81
C ARG A 22 5.06 6.56 -2.77
N VAL A 23 3.84 6.18 -2.38
CA VAL A 23 2.59 6.50 -3.09
C VAL A 23 1.77 7.40 -2.18
N ILE A 24 1.58 8.67 -2.57
CA ILE A 24 0.99 9.69 -1.69
C ILE A 24 0.08 10.62 -2.47
N ARG A 25 -1.12 10.88 -1.94
CA ARG A 25 -2.12 11.81 -2.52
C ARG A 25 -2.46 11.44 -3.97
N SER A 26 -2.70 10.17 -4.20
CA SER A 26 -3.04 9.61 -5.50
C SER A 26 -4.47 9.08 -5.50
N GLU A 27 -5.15 9.20 -6.64
CA GLU A 27 -6.39 8.48 -6.94
C GLU A 27 -6.01 7.30 -7.84
N ILE A 28 -6.24 6.08 -7.36
CA ILE A 28 -5.96 4.82 -8.03
C ILE A 28 -7.30 4.12 -8.25
N THR A 29 -7.69 3.89 -9.49
CA THR A 29 -9.00 3.26 -9.78
C THR A 29 -9.00 1.74 -9.57
N HIS A 30 -7.82 1.13 -9.45
CA HIS A 30 -7.62 -0.31 -9.27
C HIS A 30 -6.75 -0.57 -8.02
N ASP A 31 -5.85 -1.56 -8.08
CA ASP A 31 -5.09 -2.03 -6.94
C ASP A 31 -3.73 -1.32 -6.76
N ILE A 32 -3.21 -1.39 -5.54
CA ILE A 32 -1.80 -1.17 -5.24
C ILE A 32 -1.20 -2.51 -4.78
N LEU A 33 -0.11 -2.92 -5.42
CA LEU A 33 0.70 -4.08 -5.02
C LEU A 33 2.12 -3.65 -4.65
N PHE A 34 2.55 -4.01 -3.45
CA PHE A 34 3.93 -3.92 -2.99
C PHE A 34 4.47 -5.32 -2.72
N ASP A 35 5.42 -5.80 -3.52
CA ASP A 35 5.91 -7.18 -3.42
C ASP A 35 7.45 -7.27 -3.40
N GLU A 36 7.99 -8.09 -2.50
CA GLU A 36 9.43 -8.41 -2.40
C GLU A 36 10.38 -7.19 -2.33
N ASN A 37 9.94 -6.06 -1.75
CA ASN A 37 10.78 -4.86 -1.70
C ASN A 37 11.71 -4.84 -0.48
N ASN A 38 12.96 -4.50 -0.72
CA ASN A 38 14.00 -4.42 0.32
C ASN A 38 14.25 -2.98 0.82
N GLY A 39 13.71 -1.97 0.13
CA GLY A 39 13.70 -0.59 0.58
C GLY A 39 12.39 -0.20 1.27
N ALA A 40 12.43 0.86 2.07
CA ALA A 40 11.24 1.34 2.77
C ALA A 40 10.13 1.77 1.80
N ILE A 41 8.91 1.28 2.04
CA ILE A 41 7.71 1.62 1.25
C ILE A 41 6.67 2.32 2.09
N SER A 42 6.03 3.35 1.52
CA SER A 42 4.88 3.99 2.15
C SER A 42 3.71 4.24 1.20
N ALA A 43 2.50 3.91 1.61
CA ALA A 43 1.26 4.36 0.99
C ALA A 43 0.49 5.27 1.96
N SER A 44 0.27 6.54 1.60
CA SER A 44 -0.50 7.43 2.47
C SER A 44 -1.40 8.43 1.74
N ARG A 45 -2.60 8.67 2.28
CA ARG A 45 -3.55 9.64 1.74
C ARG A 45 -3.95 9.35 0.30
N ASN A 46 -4.13 8.08 -0.04
CA ASN A 46 -4.60 7.68 -1.36
C ASN A 46 -6.08 7.29 -1.31
N GLU A 47 -6.74 7.40 -2.45
CA GLU A 47 -8.07 6.85 -2.71
C GLU A 47 -7.89 5.69 -3.70
N ILE A 48 -8.29 4.49 -3.29
CA ILE A 48 -7.96 3.23 -3.96
C ILE A 48 -9.28 2.51 -4.21
N GLY A 49 -9.69 2.43 -5.48
CA GLY A 49 -10.91 1.73 -5.88
C GLY A 49 -10.80 0.19 -5.81
N GLY A 50 -9.57 -0.33 -5.77
CA GLY A 50 -9.28 -1.75 -5.57
C GLY A 50 -8.69 -2.06 -4.20
N ASN A 51 -7.77 -3.02 -4.18
CA ASN A 51 -7.09 -3.50 -2.98
C ASN A 51 -5.76 -2.79 -2.75
N LEU A 52 -5.29 -2.78 -1.51
CA LEU A 52 -3.90 -2.49 -1.18
C LEU A 52 -3.27 -3.77 -0.60
N GLN A 53 -2.31 -4.33 -1.34
CA GLN A 53 -1.64 -5.58 -1.01
C GLN A 53 -0.15 -5.35 -0.78
N ALA A 54 0.36 -5.81 0.36
CA ALA A 54 1.77 -5.73 0.70
C ALA A 54 2.31 -7.12 1.08
N PHE A 55 3.19 -7.69 0.26
CA PHE A 55 3.72 -9.03 0.42
C PHE A 55 5.24 -9.06 0.47
N GLN A 56 5.81 -9.87 1.38
CA GLN A 56 7.24 -10.20 1.41
C GLN A 56 8.20 -9.00 1.45
N ASN A 57 7.77 -7.83 1.94
CA ASN A 57 8.62 -6.64 1.98
C ASN A 57 9.51 -6.66 3.23
N THR A 58 10.81 -6.47 3.02
CA THR A 58 11.83 -6.50 4.09
C THR A 58 12.39 -5.13 4.47
N GLY A 59 12.13 -4.10 3.65
CA GLY A 59 12.55 -2.72 3.91
C GLY A 59 11.66 -1.94 4.89
N GLY A 60 10.58 -2.56 5.37
CA GLY A 60 9.54 -1.94 6.18
C GLY A 60 8.44 -1.28 5.34
N VAL A 61 7.20 -1.42 5.81
CA VAL A 61 5.99 -0.94 5.14
C VAL A 61 5.21 0.00 6.05
N SER A 62 4.82 1.16 5.53
CA SER A 62 3.96 2.12 6.24
C SER A 62 2.71 2.46 5.44
N ILE A 63 1.53 2.14 5.98
CA ILE A 63 0.23 2.32 5.30
C ILE A 63 -0.66 3.17 6.19
N SER A 64 -0.95 4.42 5.80
CA SER A 64 -1.72 5.33 6.66
C SER A 64 -2.67 6.26 5.90
N ARG A 65 -3.85 6.49 6.47
CA ARG A 65 -4.83 7.46 5.95
C ARG A 65 -5.25 7.20 4.50
N ASN A 66 -5.32 5.95 4.07
CA ASN A 66 -5.86 5.59 2.76
C ASN A 66 -7.38 5.33 2.87
N VAL A 67 -8.10 5.58 1.80
CA VAL A 67 -9.47 5.12 1.58
C VAL A 67 -9.39 3.99 0.55
N ILE A 68 -9.82 2.80 0.93
CA ILE A 68 -9.68 1.57 0.15
C ILE A 68 -11.07 0.95 0.01
N ASP A 69 -11.56 0.84 -1.22
CA ASP A 69 -12.86 0.23 -1.51
C ASP A 69 -12.79 -1.30 -1.49
N GLY A 70 -11.61 -1.89 -1.75
CA GLY A 70 -11.33 -3.30 -1.59
C GLY A 70 -10.75 -3.66 -0.21
N ASN A 71 -9.89 -4.67 -0.19
CA ASN A 71 -9.22 -5.18 1.01
C ASN A 71 -7.85 -4.53 1.23
N LEU A 72 -7.42 -4.52 2.50
CA LEU A 72 -6.07 -4.19 2.92
C LEU A 72 -5.38 -5.47 3.43
N GLN A 73 -4.54 -6.07 2.59
CA GLN A 73 -3.93 -7.39 2.86
C GLN A 73 -2.42 -7.28 3.01
N CYS A 74 -1.87 -7.87 4.08
CA CYS A 74 -0.45 -7.80 4.33
C CYS A 74 0.12 -9.10 4.86
N LYS A 75 1.01 -9.73 4.09
CA LYS A 75 1.54 -11.06 4.39
C LYS A 75 3.06 -11.09 4.28
N GLU A 76 3.71 -11.77 5.22
CA GLU A 76 5.16 -12.04 5.20
C GLU A 76 6.05 -10.80 5.13
N ASN A 77 5.56 -9.63 5.55
CA ASN A 77 6.39 -8.43 5.67
C ASN A 77 7.20 -8.48 6.95
N VAL A 78 8.49 -8.10 6.87
CA VAL A 78 9.43 -8.09 7.99
C VAL A 78 10.23 -6.77 7.98
N PRO A 79 10.02 -5.84 8.92
CA PRO A 79 9.07 -5.90 10.02
C PRO A 79 7.61 -5.84 9.54
N ALA A 80 6.69 -6.25 10.42
CA ALA A 80 5.25 -6.14 10.17
C ALA A 80 4.88 -4.68 9.81
N PRO A 81 3.87 -4.47 8.93
CA PRO A 81 3.53 -3.14 8.48
C PRO A 81 3.04 -2.27 9.64
N THR A 82 3.32 -0.98 9.54
CA THR A 82 2.93 0.03 10.53
C THR A 82 1.99 1.04 9.90
N GLY A 83 1.21 1.75 10.71
CA GLY A 83 0.31 2.75 10.18
C GLY A 83 -0.93 3.01 11.02
N GLY A 84 -1.93 3.61 10.40
CA GLY A 84 -3.17 3.96 11.06
C GLY A 84 -4.05 4.91 10.26
N GLY A 85 -5.34 4.91 10.61
CA GLY A 85 -6.35 5.78 10.02
C GLY A 85 -6.76 5.37 8.60
N ASN A 86 -6.55 4.11 8.23
CA ASN A 86 -7.04 3.59 6.96
C ASN A 86 -8.54 3.27 7.07
N ILE A 87 -9.31 3.76 6.11
CA ILE A 87 -10.73 3.45 5.92
C ILE A 87 -10.78 2.37 4.84
N VAL A 88 -11.20 1.18 5.22
CA VAL A 88 -11.25 0.00 4.34
C VAL A 88 -12.70 -0.46 4.31
N GLN A 89 -13.29 -0.55 3.12
CA GLN A 89 -14.67 -1.01 2.94
C GLN A 89 -14.75 -2.54 2.94
N GLY A 90 -13.72 -3.20 2.41
CA GLY A 90 -13.50 -4.63 2.58
C GLY A 90 -12.85 -4.97 3.92
N GLU A 91 -12.00 -5.98 3.93
CA GLU A 91 -11.37 -6.49 5.15
C GLU A 91 -9.92 -6.04 5.30
N LYS A 92 -9.48 -5.93 6.56
CA LYS A 92 -8.06 -5.81 6.92
C LYS A 92 -7.57 -7.19 7.31
N GLU A 93 -6.60 -7.73 6.59
CA GLU A 93 -6.19 -9.13 6.73
C GLU A 93 -4.73 -9.27 7.18
N ASP A 94 -4.46 -10.38 7.88
CA ASP A 94 -3.14 -10.81 8.31
C ASP A 94 -2.42 -9.73 9.14
N GLN A 95 -1.23 -9.30 8.71
CA GLN A 95 -0.43 -8.32 9.45
C GLN A 95 -1.03 -6.91 9.44
N CYS A 96 -2.08 -6.69 8.63
CA CYS A 96 -2.74 -5.40 8.49
C CYS A 96 -4.06 -5.28 9.25
N GLU A 97 -4.49 -6.32 9.97
CA GLU A 97 -5.72 -6.35 10.79
C GLU A 97 -5.87 -5.16 11.75
N ASN A 98 -4.75 -4.57 12.20
CA ASN A 98 -4.73 -3.48 13.18
C ASN A 98 -4.41 -2.08 12.59
N LEU A 99 -4.40 -1.90 11.26
CA LEU A 99 -4.02 -0.63 10.60
C LEU A 99 -5.17 0.31 10.26
#